data_AF-A0A1E8DYW8-F1
#
_entry.id   AF-A0A1E8DYW8-F1
#
_cell.length_a   1.000
_cell.length_b   1.000
_cell.length_c   1.000
_cell.angle_alpha   90.00
_cell.angle_beta   90.00
_cell.angle_gamma   90.00
#
_symmetry.space_group_name_H-M   'P 1'
#
loop_
_entity.id
_entity.type
_entity.pdbx_description
1 polymer ?
#
loop_
_entity_poly.entity_id
_entity_poly.type
_entity_poly.pdbx_seq_one_letter_code
_entity_poly.pdbx_strand_id
1 'polypeptide(L)'
;MATVDLFAIGNALIDQEFQVSDDFLIQHNLQKGTMQLTDGETQASLYNNLIKTQRHKGQASGGSAANTTVAFSALGGQAFYACRVGNDDLGDIYLKGLNEAGIHTTTKSVSQGVTGTCMVLVSDDSERTMHTYLGITAELSATQIDFEPLKTAKWLYIEGYLSTSDTARAAVKQAREIAKANQVKIALTLSDPAMVQYAREGLDELLDDGVDLIFCNQEEAMMYTGTETAESALEQLKQKSKYIVITLSAQGALIFDGHNSFNVPGRAVTAVDANGAGDAFAGSFLYALNAGLGFQTAAQLAILVSSEVVAQFGPRLAVEDYAKLLHNIQKEFA
;
A
#
# COMPACT_ATOMS: atom_id res chain seq x y z
N MET A 1 17.59 -2.58 -21.38
CA MET A 1 16.69 -1.84 -20.48
C MET A 1 16.17 -2.85 -19.47
N ALA A 2 16.09 -2.50 -18.19
CA ALA A 2 15.47 -3.39 -17.21
C ALA A 2 13.99 -3.51 -17.54
N THR A 3 13.52 -4.73 -17.80
CA THR A 3 12.10 -5.04 -17.90
C THR A 3 11.57 -5.25 -16.49
N VAL A 4 10.45 -4.63 -16.14
CA VAL A 4 9.76 -4.90 -14.86
C VAL A 4 8.33 -5.32 -15.16
N ASP A 5 7.70 -6.09 -14.28
CA ASP A 5 6.28 -6.42 -14.39
C ASP A 5 5.42 -5.35 -13.70
N LEU A 6 5.87 -4.87 -12.54
CA LEU A 6 5.20 -3.87 -11.71
C LEU A 6 6.05 -2.60 -11.59
N PHE A 7 5.47 -1.46 -11.94
CA PHE A 7 5.99 -0.14 -11.60
C PHE A 7 5.07 0.46 -10.54
N ALA A 8 5.57 0.66 -9.33
CA ALA A 8 4.79 1.26 -8.24
C ALA A 8 5.30 2.68 -7.94
N ILE A 9 4.39 3.59 -7.58
CA ILE A 9 4.71 4.95 -7.12
C ILE A 9 4.07 5.19 -5.76
N GLY A 10 4.84 5.72 -4.81
CA GLY A 10 4.36 6.01 -3.47
C GLY A 10 5.37 6.69 -2.56
N ASN A 11 4.93 6.93 -1.32
CA ASN A 11 5.70 7.55 -0.27
C ASN A 11 6.69 6.57 0.37
N ALA A 12 7.96 6.99 0.46
CA ALA A 12 8.97 6.24 1.19
C ALA A 12 8.99 6.67 2.66
N LEU A 13 8.60 5.74 3.54
CA LEU A 13 8.52 5.97 4.98
C LEU A 13 9.23 4.85 5.75
N ILE A 14 10.00 5.20 6.77
CA ILE A 14 10.47 4.23 7.76
C ILE A 14 9.41 4.09 8.84
N ASP A 15 8.89 2.88 9.02
CA ASP A 15 7.92 2.55 10.05
C ASP A 15 8.64 2.30 11.39
N GLN A 16 8.06 2.84 12.45
CA GLN A 16 8.49 2.68 13.84
C GLN A 16 7.31 2.14 14.63
N GLU A 17 7.39 0.87 15.02
CA GLU A 17 6.25 0.13 15.57
C GLU A 17 6.25 0.12 17.09
N PHE A 18 5.10 0.44 17.69
CA PHE A 18 4.87 0.44 19.12
C PHE A 18 3.57 -0.27 19.46
N GLN A 19 3.57 -1.07 20.53
CA GLN A 19 2.32 -1.53 21.14
C GLN A 19 1.84 -0.50 22.16
N VAL A 20 0.58 -0.07 22.04
CA VAL A 20 -0.03 0.99 22.87
C VAL A 20 -1.43 0.60 23.34
N SER A 21 -1.97 1.31 24.34
CA SER A 21 -3.36 1.17 24.76
C SER A 21 -4.27 2.20 24.09
N ASP A 22 -5.59 1.95 24.08
CA ASP A 22 -6.59 2.92 23.61
C ASP A 22 -6.54 4.22 24.43
N ASP A 23 -6.27 4.14 25.75
CA ASP A 23 -6.09 5.31 26.62
C ASP A 23 -4.91 6.17 26.17
N PHE A 24 -3.82 5.56 25.69
CA PHE A 24 -2.67 6.29 25.16
C PHE A 24 -3.05 7.09 23.91
N LEU A 25 -3.80 6.46 22.98
CA LEU A 25 -4.28 7.12 21.76
C LEU A 25 -5.17 8.33 22.11
N ILE A 26 -6.10 8.15 23.04
CA ILE A 26 -7.00 9.22 23.51
C ILE A 26 -6.19 10.37 24.14
N GLN A 27 -5.23 10.06 25.02
CA GLN A 27 -4.41 11.06 25.69
C GLN A 27 -3.59 11.93 24.71
N HIS A 28 -3.25 11.38 23.54
CA HIS A 28 -2.44 12.05 22.52
C HIS A 28 -3.27 12.56 21.34
N ASN A 29 -4.61 12.52 21.42
CA ASN A 29 -5.56 12.94 20.37
C ASN A 29 -5.38 12.22 19.04
N LEU A 30 -4.99 10.94 19.08
CA LEU A 30 -4.82 10.11 17.89
C LEU A 30 -6.13 9.37 17.60
N GLN A 31 -6.64 9.52 16.37
CA GLN A 31 -7.87 8.85 15.95
C GLN A 31 -7.55 7.40 15.60
N LYS A 32 -8.14 6.46 16.35
CA LYS A 32 -7.92 5.04 16.16
C LYS A 32 -8.27 4.59 14.73
N GLY A 33 -7.42 3.77 14.13
CA GLY A 33 -7.68 3.14 12.83
C GLY A 33 -7.40 4.00 11.60
N THR A 34 -6.89 5.23 11.78
CA THR A 34 -6.60 6.14 10.67
C THR A 34 -5.14 6.53 10.59
N MET A 35 -4.78 7.19 9.50
CA MET A 35 -3.51 7.89 9.31
C MET A 35 -3.67 9.39 9.55
N GLN A 36 -2.82 9.94 10.43
CA GLN A 36 -2.73 11.37 10.71
C GLN A 36 -1.37 11.94 10.31
N LEU A 37 -1.37 13.02 9.54
CA LEU A 37 -0.16 13.76 9.16
C LEU A 37 0.29 14.69 10.29
N THR A 38 1.61 14.85 10.44
CA THR A 38 2.22 15.70 11.47
C THR A 38 3.50 16.37 10.96
N ASP A 39 3.99 17.37 11.71
CA ASP A 39 5.30 17.96 11.50
C ASP A 39 6.41 17.20 12.26
N GLY A 40 7.67 17.46 11.90
CA GLY A 40 8.81 16.75 12.47
C GLY A 40 9.06 17.02 13.95
N GLU A 41 8.75 18.21 14.47
CA GLU A 41 8.93 18.55 15.89
C GLU A 41 7.90 17.83 16.75
N THR A 42 6.64 17.87 16.33
CA THR A 42 5.52 17.16 16.97
C THR A 42 5.78 15.66 16.96
N GLN A 43 6.18 15.08 15.83
CA GLN A 43 6.49 13.66 15.76
C GLN A 43 7.68 13.30 16.67
N ALA A 44 8.77 14.07 16.65
CA ALA A 44 9.93 13.81 17.50
C ALA A 44 9.57 13.84 19.00
N SER A 45 8.67 14.73 19.42
CA SER A 45 8.17 14.77 20.80
C SER A 45 7.42 13.48 21.17
N LEU A 46 6.51 13.02 20.30
CA LEU A 46 5.79 11.76 20.48
C LEU A 46 6.73 10.55 20.51
N TYR A 47 7.71 10.48 19.60
CA TYR A 47 8.71 9.41 19.56
C TYR A 47 9.44 9.27 20.90
N ASN A 48 9.92 10.40 21.42
CA ASN A 48 10.66 10.45 22.67
C ASN A 48 9.82 10.04 23.88
N ASN A 49 8.50 10.23 23.83
CA ASN A 49 7.58 9.71 24.83
C ASN A 49 7.40 8.19 24.64
N LEU A 50 7.05 7.75 23.44
CA LEU A 50 6.82 6.34 23.10
C LEU A 50 8.00 5.45 23.50
N ILE A 51 9.23 5.85 23.15
CA ILE A 51 10.41 5.05 23.45
C ILE A 51 10.69 4.91 24.96
N LYS A 52 10.15 5.83 25.78
CA LYS A 52 10.30 5.83 27.24
C LYS A 52 9.16 5.12 27.94
N THR A 53 7.94 5.15 27.36
CA THR A 53 6.72 4.74 28.06
C THR A 53 6.06 3.50 27.47
N GLN A 54 6.30 3.19 26.19
CA GLN A 54 5.64 2.12 25.45
C GLN A 54 6.63 1.05 25.00
N ARG A 55 6.09 -0.10 24.58
CA ARG A 55 6.90 -1.22 24.08
C ARG A 55 7.23 -1.02 22.60
N HIS A 56 8.45 -0.63 22.31
CA HIS A 56 9.00 -0.59 20.95
C HIS A 56 9.14 -2.02 20.39
N LYS A 57 8.56 -2.26 19.21
CA LYS A 57 8.55 -3.57 18.54
C LYS A 57 9.62 -3.68 17.47
N GLY A 58 9.92 -2.57 16.79
CA GLY A 58 10.98 -2.53 15.79
C GLY A 58 10.87 -1.33 14.88
N GLN A 59 11.82 -1.27 13.95
CA GLN A 59 11.86 -0.29 12.87
C GLN A 59 12.09 -1.04 11.55
N ALA A 60 11.30 -0.71 10.53
CA ALA A 60 11.38 -1.34 9.22
C ALA A 60 11.09 -0.33 8.11
N SER A 61 11.47 -0.66 6.87
CA SER A 61 10.96 0.09 5.72
C SER A 61 9.46 -0.16 5.57
N GLY A 62 8.68 0.90 5.54
CA GLY A 62 7.24 0.88 5.32
C GLY A 62 6.85 1.57 4.02
N GLY A 63 5.66 2.17 4.03
CA GLY A 63 5.00 2.78 2.87
C GLY A 63 4.10 1.78 2.15
N SER A 64 2.84 2.15 1.91
CA SER A 64 1.80 1.26 1.37
C SER A 64 2.22 0.66 0.02
N ALA A 65 2.58 1.50 -0.95
CA ALA A 65 3.02 1.01 -2.26
C ALA A 65 4.34 0.22 -2.18
N ALA A 66 5.23 0.52 -1.23
CA ALA A 66 6.45 -0.26 -1.04
C ALA A 66 6.15 -1.67 -0.51
N ASN A 67 5.25 -1.79 0.47
CA ASN A 67 4.80 -3.06 1.01
C ASN A 67 4.13 -3.94 -0.06
N THR A 68 3.26 -3.34 -0.89
CA THR A 68 2.68 -4.00 -2.07
C THR A 68 3.75 -4.49 -3.03
N THR A 69 4.75 -3.66 -3.31
CA THR A 69 5.86 -3.99 -4.21
C THR A 69 6.70 -5.14 -3.66
N VAL A 70 6.97 -5.17 -2.35
CA VAL A 70 7.68 -6.28 -1.70
C VAL A 70 6.89 -7.57 -1.79
N ALA A 71 5.59 -7.56 -1.50
CA ALA A 71 4.77 -8.76 -1.62
C ALA A 71 4.76 -9.31 -3.06
N PHE A 72 4.62 -8.42 -4.06
CA PHE A 72 4.70 -8.78 -5.48
C PHE A 72 6.07 -9.38 -5.86
N SER A 73 7.16 -8.75 -5.40
CA SER A 73 8.54 -9.18 -5.67
C SER A 73 8.84 -10.53 -5.01
N ALA A 74 8.46 -10.70 -3.74
CA ALA A 74 8.69 -11.91 -2.96
C ALA A 74 7.95 -13.15 -3.50
N LEU A 75 6.85 -12.94 -4.23
CA LEU A 75 6.15 -14.01 -4.96
C LEU A 75 6.81 -14.36 -6.31
N GLY A 76 7.84 -13.61 -6.73
CA GLY A 76 8.65 -13.89 -7.91
C GLY A 76 8.46 -12.89 -9.07
N GLY A 77 7.71 -11.81 -8.87
CA GLY A 77 7.56 -10.74 -9.87
C GLY A 77 8.76 -9.79 -9.91
N GLN A 78 9.01 -9.15 -11.06
CA GLN A 78 10.03 -8.09 -11.14
C GLN A 78 9.39 -6.72 -10.94
N ALA A 79 9.93 -5.90 -10.04
CA ALA A 79 9.31 -4.65 -9.68
C ALA A 79 10.28 -3.45 -9.63
N PHE A 80 9.76 -2.28 -9.95
CA PHE A 80 10.41 -0.99 -9.77
C PHE A 80 9.58 -0.13 -8.82
N TYR A 81 10.24 0.57 -7.89
CA TYR A 81 9.58 1.49 -6.97
C TYR A 81 10.06 2.93 -7.17
N ALA A 82 9.13 3.79 -7.62
CA ALA A 82 9.30 5.22 -7.77
C ALA A 82 8.94 5.93 -6.47
N CYS A 83 9.97 6.37 -5.75
CA CYS A 83 9.85 7.07 -4.47
C CYS A 83 10.90 8.16 -4.31
N ARG A 84 10.80 8.92 -3.22
CA ARG A 84 11.76 9.97 -2.82
C ARG A 84 12.18 9.78 -1.36
N VAL A 85 13.48 9.68 -1.14
CA VAL A 85 14.10 9.61 0.20
C VAL A 85 15.06 10.78 0.41
N GLY A 86 15.38 11.04 1.68
CA GLY A 86 16.41 11.99 2.07
C GLY A 86 17.80 11.42 1.82
N ASN A 87 18.80 12.30 1.81
CA ASN A 87 20.22 11.92 1.76
C ASN A 87 20.76 11.70 3.18
N ASP A 88 20.01 10.94 3.97
CA ASP A 88 20.28 10.63 5.37
C ASP A 88 20.36 9.12 5.61
N ASP A 89 20.77 8.72 6.82
CA ASP A 89 20.95 7.30 7.18
C ASP A 89 19.67 6.49 6.98
N LEU A 90 18.50 7.10 7.21
CA LEU A 90 17.21 6.45 7.01
C LEU A 90 16.90 6.21 5.53
N GLY A 91 17.24 7.15 4.66
CA GLY A 91 17.11 7.00 3.21
C GLY A 91 18.02 5.91 2.67
N ASP A 92 19.26 5.84 3.16
CA ASP A 92 20.19 4.78 2.81
C ASP A 92 19.69 3.40 3.26
N ILE A 93 19.20 3.29 4.50
CA ILE A 93 18.58 2.05 5.02
C ILE A 93 17.37 1.67 4.18
N TYR A 94 16.52 2.63 3.82
CA TYR A 94 15.30 2.39 3.05
C TYR A 94 15.60 1.80 1.66
N LEU A 95 16.46 2.46 0.89
CA LEU A 95 16.81 2.01 -0.46
C LEU A 95 17.60 0.69 -0.43
N LYS A 96 18.49 0.51 0.53
CA LYS A 96 19.20 -0.76 0.70
C LYS A 96 18.22 -1.90 0.97
N GLY A 97 17.26 -1.71 1.88
CA GLY A 97 16.25 -2.72 2.20
C GLY A 97 15.37 -3.10 1.00
N LEU A 98 14.95 -2.13 0.19
CA LEU A 98 14.22 -2.41 -1.06
C LEU A 98 15.06 -3.21 -2.06
N ASN A 99 16.32 -2.84 -2.24
CA ASN A 99 17.21 -3.50 -3.18
C ASN A 99 17.55 -4.93 -2.73
N GLU A 100 17.70 -5.16 -1.42
CA GLU A 100 17.86 -6.50 -0.83
C GLU A 100 16.60 -7.36 -1.02
N ALA A 101 15.41 -6.74 -1.05
CA ALA A 101 14.14 -7.39 -1.41
C ALA A 101 13.92 -7.55 -2.94
N GLY A 102 14.96 -7.32 -3.75
CA GLY A 102 14.92 -7.49 -5.21
C GLY A 102 14.17 -6.40 -5.97
N ILE A 103 13.82 -5.29 -5.30
CA ILE A 103 13.08 -4.18 -5.92
C ILE A 103 14.08 -3.21 -6.56
N HIS A 104 13.82 -2.84 -7.80
CA HIS A 104 14.63 -1.84 -8.49
C HIS A 104 14.27 -0.43 -8.04
N THR A 105 15.29 0.32 -7.66
CA THR A 105 15.23 1.75 -7.35
C THR A 105 16.26 2.52 -8.18
N THR A 106 16.31 3.83 -8.05
CA THR A 106 17.22 4.70 -8.81
C THR A 106 17.86 5.75 -7.91
N THR A 107 19.05 6.23 -8.26
CA THR A 107 19.70 7.34 -7.55
C THR A 107 18.92 8.65 -7.70
N LYS A 108 18.00 8.77 -8.67
CA LYS A 108 17.07 9.90 -8.75
C LYS A 108 16.14 10.00 -7.53
N SER A 109 15.93 8.91 -6.80
CA SER A 109 15.11 8.89 -5.60
C SER A 109 15.73 9.64 -4.43
N VAL A 110 17.03 9.94 -4.45
CA VAL A 110 17.73 10.61 -3.35
C VAL A 110 17.74 12.12 -3.56
N SER A 111 17.24 12.86 -2.57
CA SER A 111 17.21 14.33 -2.56
C SER A 111 17.77 14.90 -1.25
N GLN A 112 18.19 16.17 -1.25
CA GLN A 112 18.64 16.85 -0.04
C GLN A 112 17.50 17.04 0.97
N GLY A 113 17.61 16.47 2.17
CA GLY A 113 16.64 16.60 3.26
C GLY A 113 16.47 15.30 4.06
N VAL A 114 15.37 15.21 4.81
CA VAL A 114 15.12 14.13 5.79
C VAL A 114 14.11 13.12 5.24
N THR A 115 14.41 11.83 5.36
CA THR A 115 13.50 10.73 5.02
C THR A 115 12.30 10.71 5.95
N GLY A 116 11.10 10.50 5.40
CA GLY A 116 9.88 10.45 6.19
C GLY A 116 9.79 9.22 7.09
N THR A 117 9.01 9.35 8.16
CA THR A 117 8.83 8.32 9.20
C THR A 117 7.36 8.17 9.55
N CYS A 118 6.92 6.94 9.79
CA CYS A 118 5.57 6.63 10.26
C CYS A 118 5.66 5.94 11.60
N MET A 119 4.97 6.47 12.62
CA MET A 119 4.77 5.74 13.86
C MET A 119 3.53 4.87 13.71
N VAL A 120 3.72 3.56 13.79
CA VAL A 120 2.64 2.58 13.74
C VAL A 120 2.32 2.15 15.16
N LEU A 121 1.16 2.57 15.64
CA LEU A 121 0.69 2.33 16.99
C LEU A 121 -0.37 1.23 16.98
N VAL A 122 0.02 0.04 17.45
CA VAL A 122 -0.84 -1.16 17.43
C VAL A 122 -1.51 -1.32 18.79
N SER A 123 -2.84 -1.29 18.81
CA SER A 123 -3.66 -1.53 20.01
C SER A 123 -3.87 -3.02 20.28
N ASP A 124 -4.37 -3.37 21.47
CA ASP A 124 -4.54 -4.77 21.89
C ASP A 124 -5.54 -5.56 21.03
N ASP A 125 -6.43 -4.89 20.31
CA ASP A 125 -7.32 -5.49 19.31
C ASP A 125 -6.69 -5.63 17.91
N SER A 126 -5.38 -5.43 17.80
CA SER A 126 -4.58 -5.51 16.56
C SER A 126 -4.87 -4.45 15.51
N GLU A 127 -5.73 -3.47 15.83
CA GLU A 127 -5.95 -2.30 14.97
C GLU A 127 -4.71 -1.39 15.00
N ARG A 128 -4.42 -0.74 13.86
CA ARG A 128 -3.27 0.17 13.73
C ARG A 128 -3.70 1.62 13.59
N THR A 129 -2.99 2.50 14.28
CA THR A 129 -3.14 3.96 14.16
C THR A 129 -1.80 4.55 13.73
N MET A 130 -1.80 5.38 12.68
CA MET A 130 -0.56 5.88 12.07
C MET A 130 -0.39 7.37 12.30
N HIS A 131 0.79 7.77 12.76
CA HIS A 131 1.16 9.18 12.92
C HIS A 131 2.40 9.47 12.08
N THR A 132 2.21 10.18 10.97
CA THR A 132 3.15 10.20 9.84
C THR A 132 3.76 11.58 9.62
N TYR A 133 5.08 11.63 9.65
CA TYR A 133 5.86 12.76 9.16
C TYR A 133 6.39 12.41 7.78
N LEU A 134 5.86 13.06 6.75
CA LEU A 134 6.23 12.76 5.36
C LEU A 134 7.66 13.16 5.02
N GLY A 135 8.31 14.03 5.80
CA GLY A 135 9.64 14.54 5.46
C GLY A 135 9.71 15.02 4.02
N ILE A 136 10.74 14.58 3.31
CA ILE A 136 10.98 14.96 1.92
C ILE A 136 10.03 14.28 0.90
N THR A 137 9.37 13.17 1.26
CA THR A 137 8.44 12.49 0.34
C THR A 137 7.13 13.26 0.14
N ALA A 138 6.82 14.22 1.02
CA ALA A 138 5.68 15.15 0.86
C ALA A 138 5.69 15.88 -0.49
N GLU A 139 6.87 16.08 -1.07
CA GLU A 139 7.08 16.79 -2.32
C GLU A 139 7.61 15.86 -3.43
N LEU A 140 7.28 14.56 -3.39
CA LEU A 140 7.60 13.66 -4.51
C LEU A 140 7.13 14.28 -5.83
N SER A 141 8.00 14.29 -6.84
CA SER A 141 7.72 14.89 -8.14
C SER A 141 8.34 14.04 -9.25
N ALA A 142 7.98 14.33 -10.50
CA ALA A 142 8.54 13.68 -11.67
C ALA A 142 10.09 13.78 -11.76
N THR A 143 10.70 14.76 -11.09
CA THR A 143 12.17 14.92 -11.12
C THR A 143 12.92 13.81 -10.37
N GLN A 144 12.27 13.15 -9.39
CA GLN A 144 12.83 12.02 -8.65
C GLN A 144 12.49 10.65 -9.27
N ILE A 145 11.69 10.64 -10.34
CA ILE A 145 11.18 9.39 -10.92
C ILE A 145 11.93 9.07 -12.20
N ASP A 146 12.38 7.81 -12.31
CA ASP A 146 12.80 7.25 -13.58
C ASP A 146 11.63 6.53 -14.23
N PHE A 147 11.07 7.10 -15.29
CA PHE A 147 9.92 6.54 -15.99
C PHE A 147 10.30 5.51 -17.07
N GLU A 148 11.58 5.28 -17.35
CA GLU A 148 11.97 4.30 -18.37
C GLU A 148 11.47 2.87 -18.07
N PRO A 149 11.55 2.34 -16.83
CA PRO A 149 11.02 1.01 -16.51
C PRO A 149 9.51 0.90 -16.74
N LEU A 150 8.76 1.98 -16.51
CA LEU A 150 7.31 2.03 -16.69
C LEU A 150 6.89 1.69 -18.12
N LYS A 151 7.67 2.08 -19.14
CA LYS A 151 7.32 1.82 -20.55
C LYS A 151 7.25 0.33 -20.91
N THR A 152 7.86 -0.53 -20.09
CA THR A 152 7.85 -2.00 -20.28
C THR A 152 7.04 -2.74 -19.22
N ALA A 153 6.49 -2.02 -18.25
CA ALA A 153 5.70 -2.59 -17.18
C ALA A 153 4.40 -3.20 -17.71
N LYS A 154 3.83 -4.15 -16.96
CA LYS A 154 2.46 -4.61 -17.20
C LYS A 154 1.46 -3.87 -16.33
N TRP A 155 1.89 -3.45 -15.14
CA TRP A 155 1.11 -2.70 -14.18
C TRP A 155 1.82 -1.43 -13.71
N LEU A 156 1.09 -0.32 -13.69
CA LEU A 156 1.36 0.85 -12.87
C LEU A 156 0.51 0.73 -11.60
N TYR A 157 1.12 0.71 -10.42
CA TYR A 157 0.41 0.74 -9.14
C TYR A 157 0.62 2.08 -8.43
N ILE A 158 -0.48 2.69 -8.00
CA ILE A 158 -0.50 4.02 -7.38
C ILE A 158 -1.13 3.90 -6.00
N GLU A 159 -0.47 4.42 -4.97
CA GLU A 159 -1.13 4.65 -3.69
C GLU A 159 -1.91 5.97 -3.68
N GLY A 160 -3.12 5.92 -3.15
CA GLY A 160 -4.00 7.07 -2.92
C GLY A 160 -3.43 8.10 -1.93
N TYR A 161 -2.46 7.75 -1.08
CA TYR A 161 -1.78 8.71 -0.19
C TYR A 161 -1.12 9.90 -0.94
N LEU A 162 -0.76 9.69 -2.22
CA LEU A 162 -0.21 10.75 -3.08
C LEU A 162 -1.22 11.86 -3.42
N SER A 163 -2.51 11.66 -3.11
CA SER A 163 -3.58 12.65 -3.33
C SER A 163 -3.36 13.96 -2.55
N THR A 164 -2.60 13.91 -1.46
CA THR A 164 -2.34 15.05 -0.57
C THR A 164 -1.31 16.05 -1.12
N SER A 165 -0.58 15.72 -2.18
CA SER A 165 0.57 16.49 -2.67
C SER A 165 0.42 16.88 -4.13
N ASP A 166 0.34 18.18 -4.41
CA ASP A 166 0.20 18.71 -5.78
C ASP A 166 1.32 18.21 -6.72
N THR A 167 2.57 18.16 -6.25
CA THR A 167 3.69 17.65 -7.05
C THR A 167 3.58 16.15 -7.32
N ALA A 168 3.06 15.39 -6.34
CA ALA A 168 2.86 13.96 -6.51
C ALA A 168 1.71 13.68 -7.47
N ARG A 169 0.60 14.43 -7.39
CA ARG A 169 -0.52 14.33 -8.35
C ARG A 169 -0.05 14.62 -9.78
N ALA A 170 0.78 15.64 -9.98
CA ALA A 170 1.40 15.92 -11.27
C ALA A 170 2.30 14.77 -11.77
N ALA A 171 3.10 14.17 -10.87
CA ALA A 171 3.94 13.02 -11.20
C ALA A 171 3.12 11.77 -11.56
N VAL A 172 2.04 11.50 -10.82
CA VAL A 172 1.11 10.41 -11.13
C VAL A 172 0.43 10.65 -12.47
N LYS A 173 -0.02 11.87 -12.76
CA LYS A 173 -0.60 12.21 -14.08
C LYS A 173 0.35 11.84 -15.22
N GLN A 174 1.63 12.24 -15.11
CA GLN A 174 2.65 11.88 -16.08
C GLN A 174 2.87 10.35 -16.17
N ALA A 175 2.91 9.65 -15.03
CA ALA A 175 2.99 8.18 -15.00
C ALA A 175 1.83 7.54 -15.77
N ARG A 176 0.60 8.02 -15.55
CA ARG A 176 -0.61 7.51 -16.19
C ARG A 176 -0.62 7.77 -17.71
N GLU A 177 -0.15 8.93 -18.15
CA GLU A 177 0.03 9.24 -19.58
C GLU A 177 1.02 8.28 -20.25
N ILE A 178 2.16 8.02 -19.59
CA ILE A 178 3.17 7.06 -20.09
C ILE A 178 2.62 5.64 -20.10
N ALA A 179 1.92 5.22 -19.04
CA ALA A 179 1.30 3.91 -18.93
C ALA A 179 0.33 3.67 -20.09
N LYS A 180 -0.60 4.60 -20.34
CA LYS A 180 -1.56 4.52 -21.45
C LYS A 180 -0.88 4.46 -22.82
N ALA A 181 0.12 5.31 -23.05
CA ALA A 181 0.87 5.32 -24.31
C ALA A 181 1.58 3.98 -24.60
N ASN A 182 1.90 3.20 -23.56
CA ASN A 182 2.57 1.90 -23.67
C ASN A 182 1.66 0.72 -23.31
N GLN A 183 0.33 0.93 -23.23
CA GLN A 183 -0.66 -0.13 -22.93
C GLN A 183 -0.44 -0.84 -21.58
N VAL A 184 0.19 -0.15 -20.63
CA VAL A 184 0.36 -0.60 -19.25
C VAL A 184 -0.95 -0.41 -18.50
N LYS A 185 -1.40 -1.44 -17.79
CA LYS A 185 -2.62 -1.37 -16.98
C LYS A 185 -2.38 -0.53 -15.72
N ILE A 186 -3.40 0.21 -15.28
CA ILE A 186 -3.29 1.09 -14.13
C ILE A 186 -4.11 0.51 -12.97
N ALA A 187 -3.46 0.28 -11.83
CA ALA A 187 -4.06 -0.10 -10.56
C ALA A 187 -3.88 1.03 -9.52
N LEU A 188 -4.89 1.28 -8.71
CA LEU A 188 -4.84 2.27 -7.63
C LEU A 188 -5.49 1.72 -6.36
N THR A 189 -4.91 2.02 -5.20
CA THR A 189 -5.56 1.81 -3.89
C THR A 189 -6.10 3.12 -3.32
N LEU A 190 -7.32 3.12 -2.75
CA LEU A 190 -7.85 4.30 -2.05
C LEU A 190 -7.09 4.61 -0.75
N SER A 191 -6.27 3.66 -0.28
CA SER A 191 -5.28 3.75 0.80
C SER A 191 -5.81 3.89 2.22
N ASP A 192 -6.65 4.90 2.48
CA ASP A 192 -7.13 5.19 3.83
C ASP A 192 -8.42 6.01 3.79
N PRO A 193 -9.37 5.77 4.72
CA PRO A 193 -10.55 6.62 4.93
C PRO A 193 -10.25 8.13 4.99
N ALA A 194 -9.13 8.53 5.58
CA ALA A 194 -8.70 9.92 5.67
C ALA A 194 -8.40 10.54 4.29
N MET A 195 -7.89 9.76 3.32
CA MET A 195 -7.68 10.27 1.96
C MET A 195 -9.01 10.54 1.27
N VAL A 196 -9.99 9.65 1.46
CA VAL A 196 -11.35 9.82 0.95
C VAL A 196 -12.05 11.02 1.59
N GLN A 197 -11.79 11.27 2.87
CA GLN A 197 -12.42 12.36 3.62
C GLN A 197 -11.77 13.72 3.35
N TYR A 198 -10.44 13.80 3.39
CA TYR A 198 -9.70 15.07 3.42
C TYR A 198 -8.97 15.40 2.12
N ALA A 199 -8.69 14.40 1.28
CA ALA A 199 -7.95 14.57 0.02
C ALA A 199 -8.76 14.08 -1.20
N ARG A 200 -10.10 14.13 -1.11
CA ARG A 200 -11.01 13.61 -2.13
C ARG A 200 -10.74 14.16 -3.53
N GLU A 201 -10.56 15.46 -3.66
CA GLU A 201 -10.25 16.11 -4.95
C GLU A 201 -8.96 15.54 -5.54
N GLY A 202 -7.93 15.41 -4.72
CA GLY A 202 -6.68 14.82 -5.15
C GLY A 202 -6.84 13.36 -5.56
N LEU A 203 -7.63 12.58 -4.82
CA LEU A 203 -7.92 11.17 -5.14
C LEU A 203 -8.72 11.04 -6.45
N ASP A 204 -9.66 11.96 -6.69
CA ASP A 204 -10.40 12.07 -7.95
C ASP A 204 -9.48 12.42 -9.12
N GLU A 205 -8.45 13.26 -8.92
CA GLU A 205 -7.40 13.51 -9.93
C GLU A 205 -6.57 12.25 -10.22
N LEU A 206 -6.20 11.47 -9.19
CA LEU A 206 -5.46 10.22 -9.39
C LEU A 206 -6.27 9.19 -10.18
N LEU A 207 -7.59 9.15 -9.94
CA LEU A 207 -8.58 8.31 -10.61
C LEU A 207 -9.17 8.92 -11.89
N ASP A 208 -8.73 10.12 -12.29
CA ASP A 208 -9.28 10.85 -13.45
C ASP A 208 -9.36 9.93 -14.67
N ASP A 209 -10.31 10.12 -15.59
CA ASP A 209 -10.59 9.27 -16.77
C ASP A 209 -10.56 7.73 -16.59
N GLY A 210 -10.58 7.25 -15.35
CA GLY A 210 -10.63 5.86 -14.95
C GLY A 210 -9.27 5.16 -14.79
N VAL A 211 -9.31 4.02 -14.11
CA VAL A 211 -8.19 3.08 -13.96
C VAL A 211 -8.64 1.65 -14.28
N ASP A 212 -7.74 0.73 -14.57
CA ASP A 212 -8.11 -0.66 -14.86
C ASP A 212 -8.53 -1.41 -13.60
N LEU A 213 -7.89 -1.16 -12.46
CA LEU A 213 -8.17 -1.86 -11.20
C LEU A 213 -8.17 -0.90 -10.00
N ILE A 214 -9.23 -0.93 -9.21
CA ILE A 214 -9.29 -0.27 -7.89
C ILE A 214 -9.17 -1.32 -6.79
N PHE A 215 -8.31 -1.04 -5.81
CA PHE A 215 -8.31 -1.66 -4.50
C PHE A 215 -8.88 -0.69 -3.46
N CYS A 216 -9.72 -1.19 -2.57
CA CYS A 216 -10.14 -0.49 -1.38
C CYS A 216 -10.59 -1.48 -0.32
N ASN A 217 -10.65 -1.03 0.93
CA ASN A 217 -11.41 -1.74 1.96
C ASN A 217 -12.89 -1.32 1.94
N GLN A 218 -13.73 -2.01 2.72
CA GLN A 218 -15.15 -1.72 2.83
C GLN A 218 -15.47 -0.26 3.20
N GLU A 219 -14.77 0.28 4.19
CA GLU A 219 -14.99 1.64 4.69
C GLU A 219 -14.60 2.69 3.65
N GLU A 220 -13.41 2.54 3.05
CA GLU A 220 -12.93 3.39 1.96
C GLU A 220 -13.91 3.39 0.77
N ALA A 221 -14.39 2.20 0.38
CA ALA A 221 -15.35 2.05 -0.72
C ALA A 221 -16.64 2.82 -0.41
N MET A 222 -17.23 2.56 0.77
CA MET A 222 -18.48 3.17 1.22
C MET A 222 -18.37 4.69 1.37
N MET A 223 -17.28 5.20 1.93
CA MET A 223 -17.03 6.62 2.07
C MET A 223 -16.83 7.30 0.72
N TYR A 224 -16.13 6.66 -0.21
CA TYR A 224 -15.83 7.24 -1.52
C TYR A 224 -17.10 7.37 -2.36
N THR A 225 -17.96 6.34 -2.34
CA THR A 225 -19.22 6.32 -3.10
C THR A 225 -20.40 6.94 -2.36
N GLY A 226 -20.26 7.26 -1.07
CA GLY A 226 -21.35 7.74 -0.23
C GLY A 226 -22.47 6.72 -0.05
N THR A 227 -22.14 5.43 0.05
CA THR A 227 -23.10 4.33 0.19
C THR A 227 -23.01 3.62 1.53
N GLU A 228 -24.05 2.86 1.88
CA GLU A 228 -24.15 2.17 3.17
C GLU A 228 -23.69 0.70 3.14
N THR A 229 -23.47 0.11 1.96
CA THR A 229 -23.02 -1.29 1.82
C THR A 229 -21.89 -1.44 0.81
N ALA A 230 -21.07 -2.49 0.96
CA ALA A 230 -19.99 -2.81 0.03
C ALA A 230 -20.51 -3.12 -1.38
N GLU A 231 -21.66 -3.78 -1.50
CA GLU A 231 -22.30 -4.09 -2.80
C GLU A 231 -22.77 -2.81 -3.50
N SER A 232 -23.35 -1.88 -2.76
CA SER A 232 -23.77 -0.59 -3.30
C SER A 232 -22.56 0.26 -3.73
N ALA A 233 -21.47 0.21 -2.95
CA ALA A 233 -20.21 0.83 -3.31
C ALA A 233 -19.61 0.21 -4.59
N LEU A 234 -19.63 -1.12 -4.69
CA LEU A 234 -19.16 -1.84 -5.87
C LEU A 234 -19.89 -1.37 -7.14
N GLU A 235 -21.23 -1.26 -7.11
CA GLU A 235 -22.00 -0.80 -8.27
C GLU A 235 -21.65 0.62 -8.73
N GLN A 236 -21.35 1.53 -7.78
CA GLN A 236 -20.90 2.87 -8.14
C GLN A 236 -19.47 2.89 -8.70
N LEU A 237 -18.57 2.10 -8.10
CA LEU A 237 -17.17 2.01 -8.53
C LEU A 237 -17.02 1.44 -9.95
N LYS A 238 -18.00 0.67 -10.46
CA LYS A 238 -18.01 0.16 -11.86
C LYS A 238 -17.97 1.28 -12.91
N GLN A 239 -18.34 2.51 -12.53
CA GLN A 239 -18.27 3.68 -13.42
C GLN A 239 -16.84 4.26 -13.52
N LYS A 240 -15.96 3.91 -12.58
CA LYS A 240 -14.59 4.45 -12.45
C LYS A 240 -13.51 3.42 -12.80
N SER A 241 -13.82 2.12 -12.72
CA SER A 241 -12.85 1.07 -13.00
C SER A 241 -13.45 -0.17 -13.63
N LYS A 242 -12.63 -0.86 -14.44
CA LYS A 242 -13.01 -2.13 -15.09
C LYS A 242 -13.02 -3.28 -14.09
N TYR A 243 -12.11 -3.25 -13.13
CA TYR A 243 -11.95 -4.26 -12.11
C TYR A 243 -11.95 -3.60 -10.73
N ILE A 244 -12.61 -4.23 -9.77
CA ILE A 244 -12.72 -3.67 -8.43
C ILE A 244 -12.50 -4.79 -7.43
N VAL A 245 -11.71 -4.50 -6.41
CA VAL A 245 -11.54 -5.38 -5.26
C VAL A 245 -11.81 -4.57 -3.98
N ILE A 246 -12.85 -4.99 -3.27
CA ILE A 246 -13.21 -4.46 -1.95
C ILE A 246 -12.84 -5.52 -0.91
N THR A 247 -11.85 -5.26 -0.08
CA THR A 247 -11.52 -6.15 1.04
C THR A 247 -12.52 -5.95 2.18
N LEU A 248 -12.94 -7.06 2.80
CA LEU A 248 -13.97 -7.14 3.84
C LEU A 248 -13.40 -7.69 5.14
N SER A 249 -12.11 -7.41 5.40
CA SER A 249 -11.35 -7.91 6.56
C SER A 249 -11.50 -9.44 6.71
N ALA A 250 -11.93 -9.94 7.88
CA ALA A 250 -12.10 -11.37 8.13
C ALA A 250 -13.12 -12.07 7.22
N GLN A 251 -14.00 -11.33 6.54
CA GLN A 251 -14.99 -11.89 5.62
C GLN A 251 -14.40 -12.20 4.23
N GLY A 252 -13.21 -11.69 3.92
CA GLY A 252 -12.51 -11.94 2.66
C GLY A 252 -12.57 -10.74 1.72
N ALA A 253 -13.05 -10.93 0.49
CA ALA A 253 -13.13 -9.87 -0.50
C ALA A 253 -14.35 -10.00 -1.43
N LEU A 254 -14.91 -8.85 -1.82
CA LEU A 254 -15.91 -8.69 -2.86
C LEU A 254 -15.22 -8.16 -4.13
N ILE A 255 -15.43 -8.84 -5.26
CA ILE A 255 -14.66 -8.59 -6.50
C ILE A 255 -15.61 -8.40 -7.66
N PHE A 256 -15.28 -7.45 -8.53
CA PHE A 256 -15.82 -7.34 -9.89
C PHE A 256 -14.71 -7.58 -10.92
N ASP A 257 -14.87 -8.60 -11.76
CA ASP A 257 -13.88 -9.01 -12.78
C ASP A 257 -14.10 -8.37 -14.16
N GLY A 258 -14.98 -7.35 -14.24
CA GLY A 258 -15.42 -6.73 -15.49
C GLY A 258 -16.71 -7.34 -16.06
N HIS A 259 -17.14 -8.51 -15.58
CA HIS A 259 -18.34 -9.19 -16.02
C HIS A 259 -19.23 -9.62 -14.86
N ASN A 260 -18.64 -10.27 -13.86
CA ASN A 260 -19.32 -10.86 -12.72
C ASN A 260 -18.84 -10.22 -11.42
N SER A 261 -19.76 -10.15 -10.45
CA SER A 261 -19.44 -9.80 -9.07
C SER A 261 -19.51 -11.06 -8.20
N PHE A 262 -18.50 -11.32 -7.38
CA PHE A 262 -18.45 -12.50 -6.51
C PHE A 262 -17.65 -12.26 -5.23
N ASN A 263 -17.98 -13.04 -4.20
CA ASN A 263 -17.26 -13.04 -2.93
C ASN A 263 -16.24 -14.16 -2.89
N VAL A 264 -15.09 -13.89 -2.29
CA VAL A 264 -14.09 -14.90 -1.94
C VAL A 264 -13.95 -14.88 -0.42
N PRO A 265 -14.23 -16.00 0.28
CA PRO A 265 -14.26 -16.02 1.74
C PRO A 265 -12.87 -15.80 2.34
N GLY A 266 -12.84 -15.10 3.47
CA GLY A 266 -11.64 -14.89 4.26
C GLY A 266 -11.11 -16.18 4.90
N ARG A 267 -9.91 -16.10 5.45
CA ARG A 267 -9.26 -17.21 6.17
C ARG A 267 -9.13 -16.86 7.64
N ALA A 268 -9.58 -17.76 8.51
CA ALA A 268 -9.52 -17.57 9.95
C ALA A 268 -8.06 -17.66 10.44
N VAL A 269 -7.61 -16.63 11.15
CA VAL A 269 -6.31 -16.54 11.80
C VAL A 269 -6.47 -15.82 13.14
N THR A 270 -5.51 -15.99 14.05
CA THR A 270 -5.41 -15.13 15.23
C THR A 270 -4.73 -13.84 14.82
N ALA A 271 -5.48 -12.74 14.81
CA ALA A 271 -4.93 -11.43 14.48
C ALA A 271 -3.92 -10.98 15.55
N VAL A 272 -2.80 -10.44 15.09
CA VAL A 272 -1.71 -9.91 15.91
C VAL A 272 -1.43 -8.46 15.53
N ASP A 273 -1.37 -8.15 14.24
CA ASP A 273 -1.14 -6.81 13.71
C ASP A 273 -1.77 -6.70 12.31
N ALA A 274 -2.72 -5.79 12.12
CA ALA A 274 -3.36 -5.58 10.81
C ALA A 274 -2.52 -4.74 9.83
N ASN A 275 -1.34 -4.24 10.24
CA ASN A 275 -0.48 -3.42 9.40
C ASN A 275 -0.04 -4.18 8.14
N GLY A 276 -0.05 -3.51 6.99
CA GLY A 276 0.34 -4.11 5.71
C GLY A 276 -0.61 -5.16 5.12
N ALA A 277 -1.74 -5.50 5.77
CA ALA A 277 -2.66 -6.54 5.28
C ALA A 277 -3.22 -6.21 3.88
N GLY A 278 -3.71 -4.98 3.68
CA GLY A 278 -4.19 -4.49 2.39
C GLY A 278 -3.08 -4.41 1.34
N ASP A 279 -1.87 -4.01 1.74
CA ASP A 279 -0.72 -3.90 0.85
C ASP A 279 -0.29 -5.27 0.33
N ALA A 280 -0.19 -6.25 1.23
CA ALA A 280 0.16 -7.63 0.92
C ALA A 280 -0.91 -8.30 0.06
N PHE A 281 -2.19 -8.00 0.33
CA PHE A 281 -3.30 -8.40 -0.54
C PHE A 281 -3.09 -7.86 -1.95
N ALA A 282 -2.90 -6.55 -2.11
CA ALA A 282 -2.76 -5.91 -3.42
C ALA A 282 -1.56 -6.46 -4.20
N GLY A 283 -0.41 -6.64 -3.53
CA GLY A 283 0.82 -7.15 -4.16
C GLY A 283 0.65 -8.58 -4.65
N SER A 284 0.04 -9.43 -3.83
CA SER A 284 -0.25 -10.83 -4.16
C SER A 284 -1.27 -10.98 -5.26
N PHE A 285 -2.32 -10.16 -5.24
CA PHE A 285 -3.36 -10.13 -6.25
C PHE A 285 -2.79 -9.70 -7.62
N LEU A 286 -2.02 -8.62 -7.65
CA LEU A 286 -1.35 -8.15 -8.86
C LEU A 286 -0.35 -9.18 -9.40
N TYR A 287 0.39 -9.86 -8.52
CA TYR A 287 1.30 -10.94 -8.92
C TYR A 287 0.54 -12.06 -9.63
N ALA A 288 -0.57 -12.52 -9.03
CA ALA A 288 -1.38 -13.57 -9.61
C ALA A 288 -1.94 -13.19 -10.99
N LEU A 289 -2.49 -11.97 -11.14
CA LEU A 289 -2.95 -11.48 -12.43
C LEU A 289 -1.81 -11.34 -13.45
N ASN A 290 -0.63 -10.89 -13.00
CA ASN A 290 0.57 -10.80 -13.82
C ASN A 290 1.04 -12.18 -14.33
N ALA A 291 0.89 -13.22 -13.49
CA ALA A 291 1.17 -14.61 -13.83
C ALA A 291 0.07 -15.28 -14.69
N GLY A 292 -0.97 -14.53 -15.06
CA GLY A 292 -2.09 -15.04 -15.87
C GLY A 292 -3.10 -15.89 -15.09
N LEU A 293 -3.07 -15.82 -13.75
CA LEU A 293 -4.08 -16.46 -12.91
C LEU A 293 -5.39 -15.66 -12.97
N GLY A 294 -6.53 -16.35 -12.89
CA GLY A 294 -7.85 -15.70 -12.89
C GLY A 294 -8.13 -14.93 -11.60
N PHE A 295 -9.11 -14.03 -11.63
CA PHE A 295 -9.48 -13.16 -10.50
C PHE A 295 -9.80 -13.93 -9.21
N GLN A 296 -10.47 -15.07 -9.31
CA GLN A 296 -10.79 -15.90 -8.14
C GLN A 296 -9.52 -16.47 -7.49
N THR A 297 -8.60 -17.04 -8.28
CA THR A 297 -7.31 -17.54 -7.80
C THR A 297 -6.43 -16.42 -7.24
N ALA A 298 -6.43 -15.25 -7.90
CA ALA A 298 -5.71 -14.07 -7.44
C ALA A 298 -6.17 -13.63 -6.05
N ALA A 299 -7.48 -13.61 -5.83
CA ALA A 299 -8.06 -13.29 -4.53
C ALA A 299 -7.76 -14.35 -3.46
N GLN A 300 -7.81 -15.64 -3.81
CA GLN A 300 -7.48 -16.70 -2.86
C GLN A 300 -6.01 -16.63 -2.41
N LEU A 301 -5.07 -16.37 -3.33
CA LEU A 301 -3.68 -16.12 -2.98
C LEU A 301 -3.53 -14.87 -2.12
N ALA A 302 -4.18 -13.77 -2.51
CA ALA A 302 -4.13 -12.52 -1.77
C ALA A 302 -4.66 -12.66 -0.35
N ILE A 303 -5.79 -13.34 -0.16
CA ILE A 303 -6.37 -13.63 1.16
C ILE A 303 -5.42 -14.50 1.98
N LEU A 304 -4.85 -15.56 1.39
CA LEU A 304 -3.88 -16.42 2.08
C LEU A 304 -2.70 -15.60 2.61
N VAL A 305 -2.06 -14.81 1.74
CA VAL A 305 -0.89 -14.01 2.11
C VAL A 305 -1.26 -12.92 3.13
N SER A 306 -2.35 -12.20 2.92
CA SER A 306 -2.78 -11.16 3.87
C SER A 306 -3.13 -11.73 5.24
N SER A 307 -3.73 -12.91 5.31
CA SER A 307 -4.06 -13.57 6.58
C SER A 307 -2.81 -13.98 7.35
N GLU A 308 -1.76 -14.43 6.67
CA GLU A 308 -0.48 -14.75 7.34
C GLU A 308 0.25 -13.47 7.81
N VAL A 309 0.18 -12.37 7.05
CA VAL A 309 0.70 -11.06 7.50
C VAL A 309 0.00 -10.63 8.79
N VAL A 310 -1.33 -10.73 8.83
CA VAL A 310 -2.14 -10.37 10.00
C VAL A 310 -1.81 -11.22 11.24
N ALA A 311 -1.27 -12.43 11.05
CA ALA A 311 -0.94 -13.37 12.12
C ALA A 311 0.43 -13.16 12.75
N GLN A 312 1.18 -12.14 12.34
CA GLN A 312 2.48 -11.75 12.90
C GLN A 312 2.53 -10.25 13.19
N PHE A 313 3.64 -9.76 13.77
CA PHE A 313 3.91 -8.32 13.87
C PHE A 313 4.63 -7.82 12.62
N GLY A 314 4.25 -6.63 12.16
CA GLY A 314 4.90 -5.91 11.06
C GLY A 314 4.33 -6.23 9.67
N PRO A 315 4.52 -5.31 8.70
CA PRO A 315 3.73 -5.28 7.46
C PRO A 315 4.14 -6.28 6.37
N ARG A 316 5.21 -7.08 6.60
CA ARG A 316 5.85 -7.93 5.58
C ARG A 316 6.20 -9.29 6.16
N LEU A 317 5.85 -10.37 5.45
CA LEU A 317 6.41 -11.69 5.76
C LEU A 317 7.89 -11.75 5.37
N ALA A 318 8.60 -12.78 5.84
CA ALA A 318 9.87 -13.13 5.25
C ALA A 318 9.68 -13.60 3.78
N VAL A 319 10.65 -13.30 2.91
CA VAL A 319 10.58 -13.63 1.48
C VAL A 319 10.35 -15.13 1.26
N GLU A 320 10.98 -15.96 2.07
CA GLU A 320 10.85 -17.42 1.99
C GLU A 320 9.43 -17.90 2.29
N ASP A 321 8.68 -17.16 3.11
CA ASP A 321 7.31 -17.52 3.47
C ASP A 321 6.33 -17.19 2.34
N TYR A 322 6.51 -16.09 1.61
CA TYR A 322 5.75 -15.83 0.38
C TYR A 322 5.91 -16.98 -0.64
N ALA A 323 7.15 -17.44 -0.85
CA ALA A 323 7.44 -18.53 -1.78
C ALA A 323 6.79 -19.85 -1.34
N LYS A 324 6.79 -20.17 -0.04
CA LYS A 324 6.09 -21.35 0.50
C LYS A 324 4.58 -21.27 0.29
N LEU A 325 3.98 -20.12 0.56
CA LEU A 325 2.53 -19.90 0.41
C LEU A 325 2.11 -20.05 -1.06
N LEU A 326 2.87 -19.47 -1.99
CA LEU A 326 2.62 -19.62 -3.42
C LEU A 326 2.68 -21.09 -3.86
N HIS A 327 3.71 -21.83 -3.44
CA HIS A 327 3.85 -23.25 -3.78
C HIS A 327 2.69 -24.10 -3.23
N ASN A 328 2.23 -23.80 -2.01
CA ASN A 328 1.12 -24.52 -1.40
C ASN A 328 -0.18 -24.27 -2.16
N ILE A 329 -0.49 -23.02 -2.49
CA ILE A 329 -1.74 -22.69 -3.17
C ILE A 329 -1.77 -23.23 -4.61
N GLN A 330 -0.62 -23.27 -5.30
CA GLN A 330 -0.52 -23.87 -6.62
C GLN A 330 -0.83 -25.37 -6.61
N LYS A 331 -0.55 -26.08 -5.51
CA LYS A 331 -0.94 -27.49 -5.35
C LYS A 331 -2.43 -27.67 -5.05
N GLU A 332 -3.06 -26.70 -4.40
CA GLU A 332 -4.50 -26.75 -4.12
C GLU A 332 -5.35 -26.51 -5.39
N PHE A 333 -4.78 -25.81 -6.39
CA PHE A 333 -5.45 -25.50 -7.66
C PHE A 333 -5.02 -26.37 -8.85
N ALA A 334 -4.03 -27.25 -8.69
CA ALA A 334 -3.59 -28.21 -9.71
C ALA A 334 -4.45 -29.48 -9.70
#